data_AF-A0A1E4SD27-F1
#
_entry.id   AF-A0A1E4SD27-F1
#
_cell.length_a   1.000
_cell.length_b   1.000
_cell.length_c   1.000
_cell.angle_alpha   90.00
_cell.angle_beta   90.00
_cell.angle_gamma   90.00
#
_symmetry.space_group_name_H-M   'P 1'
#
loop_
_entity.id
_entity.type
_entity.pdbx_description
1 polymer ?
#
loop_
_entity_poly.entity_id
_entity_poly.type
_entity_poly.pdbx_seq_one_letter_code
_entity_poly.pdbx_strand_id
1 'polypeptide(L)'
;MSAIESDDEGELFNGFGSSPIPSTSSLKPTKRWSFHNNTKPNLVDLPSEASTSQRRLSDITGEDNVHKEIDPMNPALSQIVGGGQLYSTESGRLFHAGKICIALAGLPGRGKTHLSVSLTRYLRWLGVKTHSFHLGNYRRAKAESDLDHVLFVPLPDSPKANDFRKVIVDECVNDILNFFKHDKGQVAIYDAVNALPEYRTDLHKKLTDLNIQVLFIESLVTDDSIIMKNMEEAARSSPDYLSWDYDKAYKDYSERIKFLTPYYQEMGGKDVDLSYIKFINFGERIQLHNSNYGYLINKVVFFLMNSRIKLGSVFFARCYKNSLDYTSDPPLDAEGLQYAKNVTETLFSHLKSQGKDYVKEITSTRPPAPKRQLSVEERHPAAGVDGVSDDSIVVWTSTKKRTIETTQFFAEKNIKIRHRIQLSQKNPGVLGTLSNDEIKEKFPDEYEHYIKDPYHYRFSRAESYHDLALKIEPLILEMERMSGDILIIADETVLKVLYGYLLSCSCYDIPYLNFLSEDIIEIKFNAYSNTAERIPIKSFP
;
A
#
# COMPACT_ATOMS: atom_id res chain seq x y z
N MET A 1 -45.25 -56.85 29.03
CA MET A 1 -44.13 -55.92 29.12
C MET A 1 -44.24 -54.98 27.92
N SER A 2 -45.12 -53.97 27.86
CA SER A 2 -45.77 -53.12 28.89
C SER A 2 -44.77 -52.38 29.78
N ALA A 3 -44.88 -51.06 30.03
CA ALA A 3 -45.89 -50.05 29.63
C ALA A 3 -45.24 -48.97 28.70
N ILE A 4 -45.91 -48.06 27.96
CA ILE A 4 -47.21 -47.36 28.03
C ILE A 4 -47.30 -46.24 29.08
N GLU A 5 -47.23 -44.99 28.60
CA GLU A 5 -47.88 -43.74 29.07
C GLU A 5 -47.58 -42.69 27.97
N SER A 6 -48.47 -41.98 27.24
CA SER A 6 -49.92 -41.62 27.29
C SER A 6 -50.29 -40.42 28.20
N ASP A 7 -50.88 -39.30 27.74
CA ASP A 7 -51.13 -38.80 26.37
C ASP A 7 -50.58 -37.35 26.13
N ASP A 8 -51.27 -36.22 25.93
CA ASP A 8 -52.68 -35.78 25.88
C ASP A 8 -52.80 -34.46 25.02
N GLU A 9 -53.99 -33.91 24.74
CA GLU A 9 -54.26 -32.79 23.81
C GLU A 9 -54.18 -31.35 24.40
N GLY A 10 -54.23 -30.30 23.55
CA GLY A 10 -54.27 -28.91 24.05
C GLY A 10 -54.20 -27.72 23.06
N GLU A 11 -54.90 -27.72 21.92
CA GLU A 11 -55.09 -26.46 21.16
C GLU A 11 -56.13 -25.54 21.85
N LEU A 12 -55.87 -24.21 21.94
CA LEU A 12 -56.92 -23.19 21.75
C LEU A 12 -56.39 -21.76 21.57
N PHE A 13 -56.99 -21.04 20.60
CA PHE A 13 -56.73 -19.65 20.24
C PHE A 13 -57.16 -18.63 21.32
N ASN A 14 -56.43 -17.51 21.45
CA ASN A 14 -56.86 -16.17 20.95
C ASN A 14 -55.90 -15.03 21.38
N GLY A 15 -55.58 -14.10 20.48
CA GLY A 15 -54.71 -12.94 20.80
C GLY A 15 -54.21 -12.11 19.61
N PHE A 16 -55.07 -11.35 18.96
CA PHE A 16 -54.80 -10.49 17.79
C PHE A 16 -53.57 -9.56 17.93
N GLY A 17 -52.71 -9.44 16.91
CA GLY A 17 -51.56 -8.50 16.94
C GLY A 17 -50.61 -8.48 15.72
N SER A 18 -51.10 -8.07 14.56
CA SER A 18 -50.40 -7.70 13.30
C SER A 18 -48.85 -7.59 13.23
N SER A 19 -48.30 -8.19 12.16
CA SER A 19 -47.07 -7.81 11.40
C SER A 19 -45.67 -8.16 11.97
N PRO A 20 -44.90 -9.06 11.32
CA PRO A 20 -43.47 -9.22 11.59
C PRO A 20 -42.63 -8.11 10.97
N ILE A 21 -41.70 -7.55 11.74
CA ILE A 21 -40.67 -6.61 11.25
C ILE A 21 -39.61 -7.43 10.48
N PRO A 22 -39.16 -7.00 9.28
CA PRO A 22 -38.14 -7.72 8.53
C PRO A 22 -36.82 -7.77 9.30
N SER A 23 -36.22 -8.96 9.41
CA SER A 23 -34.95 -9.17 10.08
C SER A 23 -33.83 -8.42 9.36
N THR A 24 -33.19 -7.47 10.05
CA THR A 24 -32.02 -6.78 9.52
C THR A 24 -30.87 -7.76 9.34
N SER A 25 -30.30 -7.76 8.13
CA SER A 25 -29.20 -8.64 7.71
C SER A 25 -27.90 -8.26 8.41
N SER A 26 -27.75 -8.73 9.65
CA SER A 26 -26.49 -8.68 10.39
C SER A 26 -25.45 -9.60 9.73
N LEU A 27 -24.79 -9.07 8.70
CA LEU A 27 -23.64 -9.66 8.03
C LEU A 27 -22.47 -9.80 9.02
N LYS A 28 -22.49 -10.87 9.80
CA LYS A 28 -21.36 -11.27 10.65
C LYS A 28 -20.17 -11.55 9.74
N PRO A 29 -19.00 -10.89 9.93
CA PRO A 29 -17.81 -11.22 9.17
C PRO A 29 -17.42 -12.67 9.41
N THR A 30 -16.99 -13.36 8.35
CA THR A 30 -16.68 -14.79 8.37
C THR A 30 -15.45 -15.08 9.23
N LYS A 31 -15.59 -16.02 10.17
CA LYS A 31 -14.53 -16.36 11.13
C LYS A 31 -13.42 -17.23 10.51
N ARG A 32 -12.23 -16.67 10.32
CA ARG A 32 -10.92 -17.20 10.78
C ARG A 32 -9.72 -16.55 10.09
N TRP A 33 -8.77 -16.04 10.87
CA TRP A 33 -7.34 -16.01 10.51
C TRP A 33 -6.67 -17.17 11.25
N SER A 34 -6.60 -18.34 10.61
CA SER A 34 -5.95 -19.51 11.19
C SER A 34 -5.49 -20.46 10.10
N PHE A 35 -4.18 -20.44 9.78
CA PHE A 35 -3.63 -21.18 8.64
C PHE A 35 -3.82 -22.70 8.70
N HIS A 36 -3.99 -23.28 9.89
CA HIS A 36 -4.35 -24.69 10.08
C HIS A 36 -5.46 -24.88 11.13
N ASN A 37 -6.48 -25.67 10.80
CA ASN A 37 -7.41 -26.25 11.76
C ASN A 37 -7.44 -27.77 11.61
N ASN A 38 -7.20 -28.51 12.69
CA ASN A 38 -7.15 -29.98 12.68
C ASN A 38 -8.55 -30.62 12.64
N THR A 39 -9.21 -30.52 11.48
CA THR A 39 -10.35 -31.35 11.08
C THR A 39 -10.22 -31.66 9.60
N LYS A 40 -9.96 -32.91 9.23
CA LYS A 40 -9.99 -33.33 7.82
C LYS A 40 -11.42 -33.11 7.28
N PRO A 41 -11.63 -32.32 6.21
CA PRO A 41 -12.94 -32.26 5.56
C PRO A 41 -13.25 -33.62 4.92
N ASN A 42 -14.53 -34.00 4.92
CA ASN A 42 -14.97 -35.27 4.36
C ASN A 42 -15.05 -35.16 2.83
N LEU A 43 -14.25 -35.93 2.11
CA LEU A 43 -13.96 -35.76 0.66
C LEU A 43 -15.05 -36.30 -0.28
N VAL A 44 -16.33 -36.09 0.05
CA VAL A 44 -17.47 -36.62 -0.73
C VAL A 44 -18.44 -35.52 -1.15
N ASP A 45 -18.78 -34.59 -0.26
CA ASP A 45 -19.79 -33.55 -0.51
C ASP A 45 -19.18 -32.14 -0.52
N LEU A 46 -18.54 -31.78 -1.64
CA LEU A 46 -18.21 -30.40 -1.96
C LEU A 46 -19.31 -29.81 -2.85
N PRO A 47 -20.03 -28.76 -2.40
CA PRO A 47 -20.71 -27.87 -3.33
C PRO A 47 -19.65 -27.24 -4.24
N SER A 48 -19.81 -27.36 -5.55
CA SER A 48 -19.10 -26.49 -6.50
C SER A 48 -19.47 -25.03 -6.25
N GLU A 49 -18.62 -24.11 -6.73
CA GLU A 49 -18.86 -22.65 -6.66
C GLU A 49 -18.62 -21.98 -5.28
N ALA A 50 -17.58 -22.41 -4.57
CA ALA A 50 -16.76 -21.42 -3.87
C ALA A 50 -16.10 -20.53 -4.93
N SER A 51 -16.56 -19.28 -5.07
CA SER A 51 -16.20 -18.40 -6.17
C SER A 51 -14.76 -17.86 -6.07
N THR A 52 -13.80 -18.65 -6.56
CA THR A 52 -12.48 -18.15 -6.94
C THR A 52 -12.62 -17.13 -8.06
N SER A 53 -12.79 -15.86 -7.68
CA SER A 53 -12.64 -14.72 -8.58
C SER A 53 -11.17 -14.62 -9.00
N GLN A 54 -10.81 -15.42 -9.99
CA GLN A 54 -9.77 -15.07 -10.94
C GLN A 54 -10.14 -13.66 -11.46
N ARG A 55 -9.49 -12.63 -10.91
CA ARG A 55 -9.57 -11.27 -11.46
C ARG A 55 -9.29 -11.40 -12.94
N ARG A 56 -10.13 -10.80 -13.78
CA ARG A 56 -9.91 -10.83 -15.23
C ARG A 56 -8.60 -10.09 -15.50
N LEU A 57 -7.91 -10.41 -16.60
CA LEU A 57 -6.62 -9.79 -16.97
C LEU A 57 -6.71 -8.25 -17.16
N SER A 58 -7.92 -7.68 -17.04
CA SER A 58 -8.29 -6.27 -17.13
C SER A 58 -8.27 -5.47 -15.82
N ASP A 59 -8.20 -6.12 -14.65
CA ASP A 59 -8.69 -5.56 -13.39
C ASP A 59 -7.69 -4.60 -12.70
N ILE A 60 -7.52 -3.45 -13.34
CA ILE A 60 -6.72 -2.28 -12.93
C ILE A 60 -7.49 -1.38 -11.94
N THR A 61 -8.62 -1.85 -11.40
CA THR A 61 -9.49 -1.10 -10.49
C THR A 61 -9.77 -1.84 -9.19
N GLY A 62 -10.06 -1.08 -8.13
CA GLY A 62 -10.33 -1.58 -6.78
C GLY A 62 -9.14 -1.45 -5.83
N GLU A 63 -9.18 -2.19 -4.72
CA GLU A 63 -8.15 -2.14 -3.67
C GLU A 63 -6.88 -2.94 -3.98
N ASP A 64 -5.78 -2.48 -3.40
CA ASP A 64 -4.47 -3.11 -3.43
C ASP A 64 -4.41 -4.50 -2.76
N ASN A 65 -3.29 -5.17 -2.97
CA ASN A 65 -3.03 -6.52 -2.47
C ASN A 65 -2.13 -6.53 -1.22
N VAL A 66 -1.94 -5.43 -0.49
CA VAL A 66 -0.96 -5.33 0.62
C VAL A 66 -1.32 -6.27 1.78
N HIS A 67 -2.61 -6.35 2.11
CA HIS A 67 -3.17 -7.22 3.17
C HIS A 67 -3.48 -8.64 2.69
N LYS A 68 -3.20 -8.99 1.42
CA LYS A 68 -3.44 -10.35 0.95
C LYS A 68 -2.39 -11.31 1.51
N GLU A 69 -2.89 -12.41 2.07
CA GLU A 69 -2.12 -13.53 2.58
C GLU A 69 -1.17 -14.09 1.51
N ILE A 70 0.02 -14.52 1.95
CA ILE A 70 1.05 -15.09 1.07
C ILE A 70 0.93 -16.62 1.16
N ASP A 71 -0.08 -17.21 0.50
CA ASP A 71 -0.33 -18.66 0.47
C ASP A 71 0.97 -19.42 0.15
N PRO A 72 1.57 -20.16 1.10
CA PRO A 72 2.88 -20.75 0.92
C PRO A 72 2.89 -22.03 0.06
N MET A 73 1.73 -22.54 -0.37
CA MET A 73 1.57 -23.81 -1.09
C MET A 73 1.26 -23.65 -2.58
N ASN A 74 0.60 -22.57 -2.99
CA ASN A 74 0.38 -22.25 -4.41
C ASN A 74 1.66 -21.64 -5.03
N PRO A 75 2.31 -22.25 -6.05
CA PRO A 75 3.55 -21.71 -6.62
C PRO A 75 3.48 -20.27 -7.16
N ALA A 76 2.30 -19.80 -7.59
CA ALA A 76 2.09 -18.46 -8.15
C ALA A 76 1.74 -17.38 -7.09
N LEU A 77 1.36 -17.77 -5.87
CA LEU A 77 1.03 -16.86 -4.76
C LEU A 77 2.03 -16.95 -3.59
N SER A 78 2.63 -18.12 -3.37
CA SER A 78 3.76 -18.33 -2.45
C SER A 78 4.99 -17.54 -2.85
N GLN A 79 5.03 -17.11 -4.11
CA GLN A 79 5.98 -16.22 -4.71
C GLN A 79 5.32 -14.86 -5.02
N ILE A 80 4.86 -14.17 -3.97
CA ILE A 80 4.84 -12.69 -3.97
C ILE A 80 6.30 -12.22 -3.88
N VAL A 81 7.01 -12.50 -4.97
CA VAL A 81 8.27 -11.90 -5.38
C VAL A 81 7.87 -10.55 -5.95
N GLY A 82 8.11 -9.49 -5.20
CA GLY A 82 7.97 -8.14 -5.76
C GLY A 82 9.00 -7.89 -6.85
N GLY A 83 8.68 -6.96 -7.75
CA GLY A 83 9.41 -6.82 -9.00
C GLY A 83 10.91 -6.52 -8.85
N GLY A 84 11.32 -5.92 -7.74
CA GLY A 84 12.71 -5.57 -7.44
C GLY A 84 13.53 -6.65 -6.71
N GLN A 85 13.14 -7.93 -6.72
CA GLN A 85 13.87 -8.99 -6.00
C GLN A 85 15.31 -9.18 -6.52
N LEU A 86 16.30 -8.70 -5.75
CA LEU A 86 17.71 -8.72 -6.18
C LEU A 86 18.33 -10.14 -6.29
N TYR A 87 17.89 -11.09 -5.46
CA TYR A 87 18.23 -12.52 -5.55
C TYR A 87 17.35 -13.33 -4.59
N SER A 88 17.39 -14.66 -4.68
CA SER A 88 16.86 -15.57 -3.65
C SER A 88 17.96 -16.51 -3.17
N THR A 89 17.92 -16.93 -1.90
CA THR A 89 18.78 -18.01 -1.38
C THR A 89 18.00 -19.33 -1.34
N GLU A 90 18.68 -20.46 -1.19
CA GLU A 90 18.05 -21.78 -1.00
C GLU A 90 17.03 -21.80 0.16
N SER A 91 17.21 -20.93 1.16
CA SER A 91 16.27 -20.78 2.28
C SER A 91 14.96 -20.06 1.94
N GLY A 92 14.84 -19.49 0.74
CA GLY A 92 13.72 -18.63 0.32
C GLY A 92 13.74 -17.22 0.92
N ARG A 93 14.82 -16.83 1.61
CA ARG A 93 15.04 -15.49 2.19
C ARG A 93 16.08 -14.69 1.42
N LEU A 94 15.99 -13.37 1.45
CA LEU A 94 17.03 -12.47 0.95
C LEU A 94 18.04 -12.08 2.04
N PHE A 95 19.22 -11.63 1.62
CA PHE A 95 20.19 -10.86 2.42
C PHE A 95 20.76 -11.50 3.69
N HIS A 96 20.58 -12.81 3.93
CA HIS A 96 21.04 -13.54 5.12
C HIS A 96 20.54 -12.99 6.49
N ALA A 97 19.69 -11.95 6.49
CA ALA A 97 19.35 -11.12 7.65
C ALA A 97 18.35 -11.76 8.64
N GLY A 98 18.37 -13.10 8.79
CA GLY A 98 17.52 -13.83 9.72
C GLY A 98 16.02 -13.64 9.49
N LYS A 99 15.31 -13.39 10.59
CA LYS A 99 13.89 -12.99 10.67
C LYS A 99 13.84 -11.66 11.40
N ILE A 100 13.02 -10.71 10.94
CA ILE A 100 12.92 -9.38 11.56
C ILE A 100 11.46 -9.07 11.94
N CYS A 101 11.21 -8.71 13.18
CA CYS A 101 9.96 -8.10 13.61
C CYS A 101 10.14 -6.58 13.72
N ILE A 102 9.39 -5.82 12.92
CA ILE A 102 9.36 -4.37 12.97
C ILE A 102 8.15 -3.96 13.83
N ALA A 103 8.39 -3.58 15.08
CA ALA A 103 7.35 -3.22 16.03
C ALA A 103 7.11 -1.70 16.03
N LEU A 104 5.93 -1.25 15.60
CA LEU A 104 5.61 0.17 15.60
C LEU A 104 5.29 0.65 17.02
N ALA A 105 5.62 1.91 17.33
CA ALA A 105 5.27 2.57 18.58
C ALA A 105 4.73 3.98 18.29
N GLY A 106 3.86 4.49 19.17
CA GLY A 106 3.30 5.84 19.05
C GLY A 106 1.79 5.91 19.28
N LEU A 107 1.29 7.09 19.61
CA LEU A 107 -0.13 7.38 19.80
C LEU A 107 -0.96 7.13 18.51
N PRO A 108 -2.31 7.05 18.61
CA PRO A 108 -3.21 7.22 17.46
C PRO A 108 -3.03 8.62 16.83
N GLY A 109 -3.44 8.77 15.57
CA GLY A 109 -3.18 9.99 14.78
C GLY A 109 -1.71 10.22 14.38
N ARG A 110 -0.77 9.33 14.70
CA ARG A 110 0.67 9.47 14.39
C ARG A 110 1.14 8.63 13.19
N GLY A 111 0.28 8.39 12.19
CA GLY A 111 0.66 7.77 10.91
C GLY A 111 1.10 6.30 10.91
N LYS A 112 1.15 5.60 12.07
CA LYS A 112 1.68 4.22 12.18
C LYS A 112 1.12 3.24 11.14
N THR A 113 -0.18 3.20 10.95
CA THR A 113 -0.83 2.25 10.03
C THR A 113 -0.47 2.55 8.57
N HIS A 114 -0.48 3.82 8.15
CA HIS A 114 0.03 4.24 6.83
C HIS A 114 1.49 3.82 6.64
N LEU A 115 2.35 4.00 7.65
CA LEU A 115 3.75 3.55 7.62
C LEU A 115 3.87 2.02 7.55
N SER A 116 3.07 1.28 8.30
CA SER A 116 3.03 -0.19 8.27
C SER A 116 2.71 -0.70 6.86
N VAL A 117 1.71 -0.07 6.23
CA VAL A 117 1.22 -0.41 4.89
C VAL A 117 2.23 -0.02 3.81
N SER A 118 2.76 1.21 3.82
CA SER A 118 3.72 1.66 2.81
C SER A 118 5.05 0.88 2.90
N LEU A 119 5.53 0.61 4.12
CA LEU A 119 6.73 -0.21 4.33
C LEU A 119 6.48 -1.68 3.95
N THR A 120 5.29 -2.22 4.17
CA THR A 120 4.92 -3.57 3.70
C THR A 120 4.92 -3.65 2.17
N ARG A 121 4.39 -2.64 1.45
CA ARG A 121 4.48 -2.56 -0.02
C ARG A 121 5.93 -2.49 -0.49
N TYR A 122 6.77 -1.64 0.11
CA TYR A 122 8.18 -1.51 -0.29
C TYR A 122 9.01 -2.77 0.00
N LEU A 123 8.82 -3.42 1.15
CA LEU A 123 9.54 -4.66 1.45
C LEU A 123 9.07 -5.83 0.57
N ARG A 124 7.75 -5.97 0.32
CA ARG A 124 7.22 -6.91 -0.68
C ARG A 124 7.83 -6.63 -2.05
N TRP A 125 7.92 -5.36 -2.48
CA TRP A 125 8.54 -4.93 -3.75
C TRP A 125 10.00 -5.35 -3.91
N LEU A 126 10.81 -5.31 -2.84
CA LEU A 126 12.19 -5.82 -2.82
C LEU A 126 12.27 -7.37 -2.82
N GLY A 127 11.14 -8.07 -3.00
CA GLY A 127 11.04 -9.53 -2.94
C GLY A 127 10.99 -10.12 -1.54
N VAL A 128 10.95 -9.29 -0.49
CA VAL A 128 11.02 -9.75 0.90
C VAL A 128 9.63 -10.17 1.38
N LYS A 129 9.50 -11.44 1.80
CA LYS A 129 8.24 -11.97 2.37
C LYS A 129 7.84 -11.20 3.63
N THR A 130 6.93 -10.23 3.45
CA THR A 130 6.53 -9.25 4.45
C THR A 130 5.02 -9.19 4.63
N HIS A 131 4.57 -9.14 5.88
CA HIS A 131 3.16 -9.02 6.26
C HIS A 131 2.97 -8.07 7.45
N SER A 132 1.87 -7.30 7.44
CA SER A 132 1.51 -6.34 8.48
C SER A 132 0.41 -6.88 9.40
N PHE A 133 0.73 -6.99 10.69
CA PHE A 133 -0.12 -7.50 11.75
C PHE A 133 -0.65 -6.33 12.59
N HIS A 134 -1.84 -5.84 12.26
CA HIS A 134 -2.47 -4.70 12.93
C HIS A 134 -3.23 -5.16 14.18
N LEU A 135 -2.79 -4.79 15.37
CA LEU A 135 -3.41 -5.21 16.65
C LEU A 135 -4.90 -4.80 16.76
N GLY A 136 -5.28 -3.71 16.10
CA GLY A 136 -6.69 -3.28 16.00
C GLY A 136 -7.59 -4.28 15.27
N ASN A 137 -7.06 -5.07 14.33
CA ASN A 137 -7.82 -6.08 13.60
C ASN A 137 -8.23 -7.23 14.54
N TYR A 138 -7.29 -7.69 15.38
CA TYR A 138 -7.53 -8.71 16.41
C TYR A 138 -8.50 -8.23 17.50
N ARG A 139 -8.44 -6.94 17.87
CA ARG A 139 -9.44 -6.30 18.75
C ARG A 139 -10.85 -6.40 18.17
N ARG A 140 -11.04 -5.91 16.94
CA ARG A 140 -12.36 -5.92 16.24
C ARG A 140 -12.92 -7.34 16.04
N ALA A 141 -12.06 -8.33 15.85
CA ALA A 141 -12.47 -9.73 15.69
C ALA A 141 -12.99 -10.39 16.98
N LYS A 142 -12.77 -9.78 18.15
CA LYS A 142 -13.08 -10.37 19.48
C LYS A 142 -13.91 -9.49 20.41
N ALA A 143 -14.04 -8.19 20.16
CA ALA A 143 -14.78 -7.30 21.03
C ALA A 143 -16.30 -7.40 20.79
N GLU A 144 -17.09 -7.67 21.84
CA GLU A 144 -18.55 -7.68 21.77
C GLU A 144 -19.14 -6.26 21.68
N SER A 145 -18.44 -5.27 22.24
CA SER A 145 -18.53 -3.86 21.85
C SER A 145 -17.11 -3.28 21.73
N ASP A 146 -16.84 -2.58 20.63
CA ASP A 146 -15.48 -2.40 20.13
C ASP A 146 -14.79 -1.09 20.58
N LEU A 147 -15.51 -0.24 21.32
CA LEU A 147 -15.18 1.17 21.52
C LEU A 147 -15.03 1.61 22.99
N ASP A 148 -15.08 0.68 23.95
CA ASP A 148 -14.73 1.01 25.33
C ASP A 148 -13.25 1.44 25.39
N HIS A 149 -13.03 2.71 25.74
CA HIS A 149 -11.72 3.35 25.86
C HIS A 149 -10.79 2.60 26.85
N VAL A 150 -11.37 1.89 27.83
CA VAL A 150 -10.67 1.03 28.79
C VAL A 150 -9.89 -0.09 28.09
N LEU A 151 -10.34 -0.58 26.91
CA LEU A 151 -9.62 -1.61 26.15
C LEU A 151 -8.31 -1.09 25.51
N PHE A 152 -8.16 0.23 25.36
CA PHE A 152 -7.02 0.84 24.68
C PHE A 152 -5.87 1.21 25.61
N VAL A 153 -6.11 1.34 26.92
CA VAL A 153 -5.13 1.71 27.95
C VAL A 153 -4.88 0.53 28.91
N PRO A 154 -3.64 0.27 29.35
CA PRO A 154 -3.36 -0.67 30.44
C PRO A 154 -3.69 -0.02 31.80
N LEU A 155 -4.97 -0.05 32.20
CA LEU A 155 -5.41 0.53 33.47
C LEU A 155 -5.25 -0.48 34.61
N PRO A 156 -4.51 -0.19 35.71
CA PRO A 156 -4.35 -1.11 36.83
C PRO A 156 -5.69 -1.62 37.39
N ASP A 157 -6.68 -0.73 37.47
CA ASP A 157 -7.99 -1.00 38.08
C ASP A 157 -8.96 -1.77 37.16
N SER A 158 -8.56 -2.16 35.95
CA SER A 158 -9.39 -2.90 34.99
C SER A 158 -8.80 -4.27 34.60
N PRO A 159 -8.81 -5.27 35.50
CA PRO A 159 -8.23 -6.58 35.23
C PRO A 159 -8.84 -7.26 34.01
N LYS A 160 -10.17 -7.19 33.83
CA LYS A 160 -10.88 -7.77 32.67
C LYS A 160 -10.38 -7.22 31.33
N ALA A 161 -10.10 -5.91 31.26
CA ALA A 161 -9.57 -5.30 30.04
C ALA A 161 -8.10 -5.66 29.82
N ASN A 162 -7.30 -5.76 30.87
CA ASN A 162 -5.91 -6.20 30.79
C ASN A 162 -5.79 -7.66 30.33
N ASP A 163 -6.63 -8.56 30.84
CA ASP A 163 -6.70 -9.95 30.40
C ASP A 163 -7.13 -10.07 28.93
N PHE A 164 -8.15 -9.31 28.51
CA PHE A 164 -8.61 -9.26 27.11
C PHE A 164 -7.51 -8.71 26.16
N ARG A 165 -6.84 -7.62 26.56
CA ARG A 165 -5.67 -7.07 25.85
C ARG A 165 -4.54 -8.09 25.73
N LYS A 166 -4.26 -8.84 26.80
CA LYS A 166 -3.24 -9.89 26.80
C LYS A 166 -3.58 -11.01 25.82
N VAL A 167 -4.83 -11.49 25.82
CA VAL A 167 -5.31 -12.51 24.86
C VAL A 167 -5.17 -12.02 23.40
N ILE A 168 -5.45 -10.76 23.12
CA ILE A 168 -5.28 -10.16 21.78
C ILE A 168 -3.79 -10.05 21.39
N VAL A 169 -2.93 -9.61 22.30
CA VAL A 169 -1.48 -9.50 22.04
C VAL A 169 -0.83 -10.88 21.87
N ASP A 170 -1.16 -11.85 22.72
CA ASP A 170 -0.61 -13.21 22.60
C ASP A 170 -1.08 -13.91 21.30
N GLU A 171 -2.33 -13.69 20.85
CA GLU A 171 -2.81 -14.21 19.56
C GLU A 171 -2.07 -13.58 18.37
N CYS A 172 -1.99 -12.24 18.31
CA CYS A 172 -1.28 -11.52 17.24
C CYS A 172 0.21 -11.90 17.19
N VAL A 173 0.86 -12.05 18.35
CA VAL A 173 2.25 -12.54 18.43
C VAL A 173 2.36 -14.01 18.03
N ASN A 174 1.38 -14.87 18.34
CA ASN A 174 1.38 -16.26 17.88
C ASN A 174 1.28 -16.35 16.35
N ASP A 175 0.47 -15.51 15.71
CA ASP A 175 0.38 -15.47 14.23
C ASP A 175 1.67 -14.94 13.58
N ILE A 176 2.32 -13.94 14.17
CA ILE A 176 3.66 -13.50 13.77
C ILE A 176 4.65 -14.68 13.84
N LEU A 177 4.59 -15.49 14.92
CA LEU A 177 5.42 -16.68 15.06
C LEU A 177 5.05 -17.80 14.08
N ASN A 178 3.78 -17.94 13.73
CA ASN A 178 3.30 -18.91 12.73
C ASN A 178 3.82 -18.54 11.33
N PHE A 179 3.68 -17.28 10.92
CA PHE A 179 4.22 -16.73 9.67
C PHE A 179 5.73 -16.97 9.51
N PHE A 180 6.49 -16.78 10.60
CA PHE A 180 7.92 -17.07 10.62
C PHE A 180 8.28 -18.58 10.63
N LYS A 181 7.35 -19.48 10.92
CA LYS A 181 7.58 -20.93 11.02
C LYS A 181 7.08 -21.70 9.79
N HIS A 182 5.87 -21.40 9.33
CA HIS A 182 5.14 -22.16 8.32
C HIS A 182 5.25 -21.50 6.94
N ASP A 183 4.95 -20.20 6.85
CA ASP A 183 4.85 -19.48 5.56
C ASP A 183 6.21 -19.07 4.97
N LYS A 184 7.29 -19.39 5.70
CA LYS A 184 8.68 -18.97 5.45
C LYS A 184 8.83 -17.44 5.42
N GLY A 185 8.00 -16.72 6.18
CA GLY A 185 8.07 -15.27 6.31
C GLY A 185 9.45 -14.75 6.76
N GLN A 186 9.79 -13.53 6.34
CA GLN A 186 11.08 -12.90 6.65
C GLN A 186 10.92 -11.61 7.48
N VAL A 187 9.91 -10.79 7.20
CA VAL A 187 9.61 -9.58 7.99
C VAL A 187 8.15 -9.57 8.44
N ALA A 188 7.91 -9.45 9.74
CA ALA A 188 6.59 -9.13 10.27
C ALA A 188 6.59 -7.67 10.72
N ILE A 189 5.58 -6.88 10.33
CA ILE A 189 5.39 -5.53 10.85
C ILE A 189 4.25 -5.56 11.86
N TYR A 190 4.53 -5.29 13.12
CA TYR A 190 3.56 -5.30 14.22
C TYR A 190 3.06 -3.88 14.50
N ASP A 191 1.88 -3.54 13.98
CA ASP A 191 1.25 -2.22 14.16
C ASP A 191 0.41 -2.22 15.44
N ALA A 192 1.00 -1.65 16.49
CA ALA A 192 0.41 -1.46 17.81
C ALA A 192 0.86 -0.13 18.41
N VAL A 193 0.29 0.27 19.55
CA VAL A 193 0.69 1.51 20.25
C VAL A 193 2.04 1.34 20.97
N ASN A 194 2.29 0.16 21.56
CA ASN A 194 3.50 -0.19 22.32
C ASN A 194 3.92 0.90 23.33
N ALA A 195 2.93 1.35 24.12
CA ALA A 195 2.97 2.55 24.96
C ALA A 195 3.96 2.54 26.15
N LEU A 196 4.31 1.37 26.69
CA LEU A 196 5.13 1.26 27.91
C LEU A 196 6.44 0.52 27.61
N PRO A 197 7.58 0.94 28.21
CA PRO A 197 8.88 0.28 28.02
C PRO A 197 8.85 -1.19 28.41
N GLU A 198 8.14 -1.53 29.49
CA GLU A 198 7.96 -2.91 29.98
C GLU A 198 7.45 -3.83 28.85
N TYR A 199 6.39 -3.46 28.15
CA TYR A 199 5.84 -4.24 27.04
C TYR A 199 6.77 -4.29 25.81
N ARG A 200 7.59 -3.27 25.60
CA ARG A 200 8.61 -3.25 24.53
C ARG A 200 9.74 -4.22 24.86
N THR A 201 10.22 -4.22 26.11
CA THR A 201 11.24 -5.16 26.61
C THR A 201 10.74 -6.60 26.63
N ASP A 202 9.52 -6.87 27.08
CA ASP A 202 8.91 -8.20 27.06
C ASP A 202 8.75 -8.74 25.63
N LEU A 203 8.26 -7.91 24.70
CA LEU A 203 8.14 -8.27 23.28
C LEU A 203 9.52 -8.53 22.65
N HIS A 204 10.49 -7.66 22.93
CA HIS A 204 11.87 -7.81 22.47
C HIS A 204 12.47 -9.15 22.92
N LYS A 205 12.35 -9.47 24.22
CA LYS A 205 12.83 -10.72 24.79
C LYS A 205 12.13 -11.94 24.18
N LYS A 206 10.79 -11.96 24.18
CA LYS A 206 9.95 -13.06 23.65
C LYS A 206 10.27 -13.43 22.19
N LEU A 207 10.75 -12.47 21.39
CA LEU A 207 11.15 -12.67 20.00
C LEU A 207 12.64 -12.97 19.83
N THR A 208 13.52 -12.31 20.60
CA THR A 208 14.97 -12.56 20.60
C THR A 208 15.28 -13.99 21.08
N ASP A 209 14.58 -14.48 22.10
CA ASP A 209 14.66 -15.88 22.60
C ASP A 209 14.28 -16.92 21.52
N LEU A 210 13.65 -16.49 20.42
CA LEU A 210 13.25 -17.30 19.26
C LEU A 210 14.08 -17.01 17.99
N ASN A 211 15.23 -16.34 18.13
CA ASN A 211 16.11 -15.89 17.04
C ASN A 211 15.40 -15.03 15.99
N ILE A 212 14.53 -14.12 16.44
CA ILE A 212 13.91 -13.07 15.63
C ILE A 212 14.50 -11.72 16.08
N GLN A 213 15.16 -11.01 15.17
CA GLN A 213 15.65 -9.65 15.43
C GLN A 213 14.45 -8.71 15.57
N VAL A 214 14.45 -7.84 16.59
CA VAL A 214 13.39 -6.84 16.76
C VAL A 214 13.94 -5.44 16.48
N LEU A 215 13.18 -4.67 15.72
CA LEU A 215 13.44 -3.26 15.43
C LEU A 215 12.18 -2.47 15.78
N PHE A 216 12.27 -1.52 16.71
CA PHE A 216 11.13 -0.62 16.96
C PHE A 216 11.17 0.59 16.02
N ILE A 217 10.00 1.04 15.54
CA ILE A 217 9.87 2.34 14.86
C ILE A 217 8.82 3.15 15.60
N GLU A 218 9.26 4.14 16.34
CA GLU A 218 8.42 5.09 17.03
C GLU A 218 8.04 6.24 16.08
N SER A 219 6.77 6.30 15.71
CA SER A 219 6.25 7.37 14.86
C SER A 219 5.76 8.53 15.72
N LEU A 220 6.50 9.64 15.68
CA LEU A 220 6.22 10.87 16.41
C LEU A 220 5.77 11.96 15.43
N VAL A 221 4.75 12.72 15.84
CA VAL A 221 4.27 13.91 15.13
C VAL A 221 4.16 15.02 16.16
N THR A 222 4.82 16.15 15.92
CA THR A 222 4.79 17.35 16.77
C THR A 222 4.02 18.51 16.12
N ASP A 223 3.66 18.38 14.84
CA ASP A 223 2.87 19.35 14.08
C ASP A 223 1.37 19.06 14.24
N ASP A 224 0.63 19.99 14.86
CA ASP A 224 -0.80 19.86 15.09
C ASP A 224 -1.63 19.79 13.80
N SER A 225 -1.18 20.39 12.69
CA SER A 225 -1.89 20.30 11.41
C SER A 225 -1.86 18.87 10.85
N ILE A 226 -0.72 18.18 11.00
CA ILE A 226 -0.57 16.77 10.64
C ILE A 226 -1.41 15.88 11.56
N ILE A 227 -1.46 16.19 12.87
CA ILE A 227 -2.29 15.45 13.83
C ILE A 227 -3.77 15.55 13.43
N MET A 228 -4.27 16.76 13.20
CA MET A 228 -5.68 16.97 12.78
C MET A 228 -5.98 16.22 11.48
N LYS A 229 -5.14 16.38 10.45
CA LYS A 229 -5.32 15.72 9.14
C LYS A 229 -5.38 14.19 9.25
N ASN A 230 -4.46 13.58 10.02
CA ASN A 230 -4.46 12.14 10.30
C ASN A 230 -5.69 11.70 11.11
N MET A 231 -6.24 12.56 11.98
CA MET A 231 -7.46 12.28 12.74
C MET A 231 -8.71 12.37 11.85
N GLU A 232 -8.77 13.32 10.91
CA GLU A 232 -9.86 13.37 9.93
C GLU A 232 -9.86 12.15 9.00
N GLU A 233 -8.69 11.76 8.48
CA GLU A 233 -8.55 10.59 7.62
C GLU A 233 -8.95 9.31 8.39
N ALA A 234 -8.48 9.16 9.65
CA ALA A 234 -8.87 8.05 10.50
C ALA A 234 -10.38 8.03 10.81
N ALA A 235 -11.00 9.18 11.05
CA ALA A 235 -12.44 9.27 11.29
C ALA A 235 -13.28 8.90 10.04
N ARG A 236 -12.76 9.13 8.83
CA ARG A 236 -13.42 8.81 7.55
C ARG A 236 -13.16 7.39 7.02
N SER A 237 -11.98 6.82 7.30
CA SER A 237 -11.50 5.58 6.66
C SER A 237 -11.23 4.41 7.62
N SER A 238 -11.20 4.64 8.94
CA SER A 238 -10.91 3.56 9.90
C SER A 238 -12.03 2.52 9.91
N PRO A 239 -11.72 1.22 9.84
CA PRO A 239 -12.70 0.16 10.08
C PRO A 239 -13.34 0.20 11.47
N ASP A 240 -12.78 0.96 12.43
CA ASP A 240 -13.39 1.23 13.75
C ASP A 240 -14.69 2.07 13.63
N TYR A 241 -14.94 2.79 12.53
CA TYR A 241 -16.01 3.81 12.39
C TYR A 241 -16.91 3.67 11.15
N LEU A 242 -16.89 2.53 10.43
CA LEU A 242 -17.60 2.34 9.14
C LEU A 242 -19.12 2.64 9.13
N SER A 243 -19.78 2.60 10.28
CA SER A 243 -21.22 2.90 10.45
C SER A 243 -21.49 4.17 11.24
N TRP A 244 -20.46 4.97 11.51
CA TRP A 244 -20.53 6.16 12.36
C TRP A 244 -20.66 7.44 11.53
N ASP A 245 -21.29 8.42 12.15
CA ASP A 245 -21.30 9.80 11.67
C ASP A 245 -19.94 10.47 11.93
N TYR A 246 -19.48 11.30 10.99
CA TYR A 246 -18.11 11.84 10.98
C TYR A 246 -17.77 12.63 12.24
N ASP A 247 -18.66 13.52 12.69
CA ASP A 247 -18.43 14.35 13.88
C ASP A 247 -18.30 13.49 15.15
N LYS A 248 -19.04 12.37 15.21
CA LYS A 248 -18.97 11.40 16.32
C LYS A 248 -17.70 10.58 16.27
N ALA A 249 -17.31 10.09 15.10
CA ALA A 249 -16.07 9.35 14.89
C ALA A 249 -14.83 10.21 15.21
N TYR A 250 -14.81 11.45 14.74
CA TYR A 250 -13.74 12.41 15.03
C TYR A 250 -13.67 12.76 16.53
N LYS A 251 -14.83 12.93 17.19
CA LYS A 251 -14.88 13.15 18.65
C LYS A 251 -14.36 11.94 19.43
N ASP A 252 -14.84 10.73 19.14
CA ASP A 252 -14.40 9.48 19.80
C ASP A 252 -12.88 9.29 19.64
N TYR A 253 -12.35 9.43 18.42
CA TYR A 253 -10.92 9.31 18.17
C TYR A 253 -10.10 10.39 18.89
N SER A 254 -10.64 11.61 19.01
CA SER A 254 -10.05 12.70 19.81
C SER A 254 -9.99 12.37 21.30
N GLU A 255 -11.07 11.81 21.86
CA GLU A 255 -11.18 11.44 23.28
C GLU A 255 -10.29 10.23 23.60
N ARG A 256 -10.23 9.24 22.71
CA ARG A 256 -9.30 8.10 22.73
C ARG A 256 -7.82 8.52 22.72
N ILE A 257 -7.43 9.53 21.94
CA ILE A 257 -6.07 10.09 21.97
C ILE A 257 -5.79 10.76 23.33
N LYS A 258 -6.70 11.63 23.80
CA LYS A 258 -6.55 12.31 25.10
C LYS A 258 -6.44 11.33 26.26
N PHE A 259 -7.24 10.26 26.26
CA PHE A 259 -7.27 9.24 27.30
C PHE A 259 -5.98 8.40 27.36
N LEU A 260 -5.39 8.08 26.20
CA LEU A 260 -4.16 7.28 26.11
C LEU A 260 -2.87 8.10 26.34
N THR A 261 -2.90 9.42 26.08
CA THR A 261 -1.71 10.29 26.17
C THR A 261 -0.98 10.23 27.52
N PRO A 262 -1.63 10.27 28.69
CA PRO A 262 -0.94 10.19 30.00
C PRO A 262 -0.19 8.87 30.26
N TYR A 263 -0.55 7.81 29.53
CA TYR A 263 0.01 6.46 29.70
C TYR A 263 1.07 6.12 28.64
N TYR A 264 1.30 7.01 27.67
CA TYR A 264 2.29 6.82 26.63
C TYR A 264 3.66 7.33 27.09
N GLN A 265 4.62 6.42 27.22
CA GLN A 265 6.02 6.74 27.47
C GLN A 265 6.81 6.57 26.18
N GLU A 266 7.34 7.69 25.66
CA GLU A 266 8.23 7.69 24.51
C GLU A 266 9.42 6.72 24.69
N MET A 267 9.96 6.23 23.58
CA MET A 267 11.19 5.43 23.57
C MET A 267 12.40 6.30 23.97
N GLY A 268 13.27 5.79 24.84
CA GLY A 268 14.42 6.57 25.29
C GLY A 268 15.24 5.88 26.38
N GLY A 269 15.54 6.60 27.46
CA GLY A 269 16.44 6.14 28.54
C GLY A 269 15.96 4.93 29.36
N LYS A 270 14.77 4.37 29.07
CA LYS A 270 14.28 3.09 29.60
C LYS A 270 14.36 1.94 28.60
N ASP A 271 14.75 2.23 27.35
CA ASP A 271 14.77 1.35 26.19
C ASP A 271 16.21 1.12 25.69
N VAL A 272 17.21 1.25 26.58
CA VAL A 272 18.64 1.29 26.24
C VAL A 272 19.12 0.01 25.53
N ASP A 273 18.60 -1.14 25.93
CA ASP A 273 18.95 -2.42 25.30
C ASP A 273 18.20 -2.67 23.98
N LEU A 274 17.29 -1.77 23.57
CA LEU A 274 16.44 -1.94 22.38
C LEU A 274 17.02 -1.22 21.15
N SER A 275 16.96 -1.90 20.00
CA SER A 275 17.18 -1.29 18.68
C SER A 275 15.93 -0.55 18.25
N TYR A 276 16.00 0.78 18.10
CA TYR A 276 14.84 1.59 17.73
C TYR A 276 15.16 2.78 16.81
N ILE A 277 14.13 3.24 16.09
CA ILE A 277 14.13 4.41 15.22
C ILE A 277 13.06 5.38 15.72
N LYS A 278 13.41 6.61 16.09
CA LYS A 278 12.42 7.70 16.18
C LYS A 278 12.22 8.30 14.80
N PHE A 279 11.00 8.24 14.30
CA PHE A 279 10.56 8.77 13.01
C PHE A 279 9.67 9.99 13.27
N ILE A 280 10.27 11.19 13.22
CA ILE A 280 9.63 12.45 13.63
C ILE A 280 9.13 13.18 12.38
N ASN A 281 7.87 13.64 12.43
CA ASN A 281 7.17 14.41 11.38
C ASN A 281 7.39 13.81 9.98
N PHE A 282 7.11 12.51 9.86
CA PHE A 282 7.24 11.74 8.61
C PHE A 282 8.59 11.94 7.91
N GLY A 283 9.70 11.83 8.67
CA GLY A 283 11.05 11.88 8.11
C GLY A 283 11.59 13.30 7.91
N GLU A 284 11.06 14.29 8.63
CA GLU A 284 11.76 15.55 8.91
C GLU A 284 13.05 15.27 9.68
N ARG A 285 12.93 14.52 10.80
CA ARG A 285 14.06 14.10 11.64
C ARG A 285 13.96 12.62 11.97
N ILE A 286 15.07 11.91 11.78
CA ILE A 286 15.21 10.50 12.14
C ILE A 286 16.30 10.39 13.20
N GLN A 287 16.06 9.60 14.24
CA GLN A 287 17.06 9.25 15.26
C GLN A 287 17.20 7.73 15.30
N LEU A 288 18.42 7.20 15.17
CA LEU A 288 18.71 5.77 15.19
C LEU A 288 19.35 5.41 16.54
N HIS A 289 18.89 4.33 17.17
CA HIS A 289 19.44 3.81 18.42
C HIS A 289 19.75 2.33 18.31
N ASN A 290 20.89 1.91 18.87
CA ASN A 290 21.38 0.53 18.97
C ASN A 290 21.13 -0.34 17.70
N SER A 291 21.30 0.26 16.53
CA SER A 291 20.88 -0.33 15.25
C SER A 291 22.00 -1.19 14.65
N ASN A 292 21.93 -2.51 14.83
CA ASN A 292 22.80 -3.43 14.10
C ASN A 292 22.49 -3.37 12.59
N TYR A 293 23.40 -2.77 11.81
CA TYR A 293 23.22 -2.33 10.42
C TYR A 293 23.16 -3.46 9.37
N GLY A 294 22.21 -4.38 9.51
CA GLY A 294 21.88 -5.35 8.45
C GLY A 294 21.34 -4.65 7.21
N TYR A 295 21.67 -5.17 6.02
CA TYR A 295 21.26 -4.60 4.71
C TYR A 295 19.78 -4.22 4.65
N LEU A 296 18.90 -5.10 5.15
CA LEU A 296 17.46 -4.91 5.11
C LEU A 296 16.99 -3.76 6.02
N ILE A 297 17.62 -3.59 7.19
CA ILE A 297 17.36 -2.44 8.08
C ILE A 297 17.86 -1.14 7.44
N ASN A 298 18.99 -1.16 6.73
CA ASN A 298 19.47 0.01 5.99
C ASN A 298 18.51 0.40 4.84
N LYS A 299 17.89 -0.58 4.15
CA LYS A 299 16.80 -0.33 3.18
C LYS A 299 15.54 0.24 3.86
N VAL A 300 15.15 -0.24 5.05
CA VAL A 300 14.05 0.35 5.85
C VAL A 300 14.35 1.81 6.21
N VAL A 301 15.54 2.10 6.75
CA VAL A 301 15.97 3.47 7.09
C VAL A 301 15.97 4.37 5.85
N PHE A 302 16.47 3.89 4.71
CA PHE A 302 16.48 4.65 3.46
C PHE A 302 15.07 4.94 2.91
N PHE A 303 14.12 4.00 3.09
CA PHE A 303 12.71 4.24 2.80
C PHE A 303 12.13 5.31 3.72
N LEU A 304 12.32 5.21 5.04
CA LEU A 304 11.89 6.22 6.02
C LEU A 304 12.43 7.62 5.69
N MET A 305 13.70 7.74 5.30
CA MET A 305 14.31 9.01 4.90
C MET A 305 13.61 9.70 3.71
N ASN A 306 13.00 8.91 2.81
CA ASN A 306 12.29 9.44 1.64
C ASN A 306 10.77 9.54 1.86
N SER A 307 10.17 8.69 2.69
CA SER A 307 8.73 8.67 2.96
C SER A 307 8.19 10.05 3.38
N ARG A 308 7.04 10.43 2.85
CA ARG A 308 6.23 11.60 3.26
C ARG A 308 4.75 11.23 3.32
N ILE A 309 3.92 12.12 3.86
CA ILE A 309 2.45 11.95 3.85
C ILE A 309 1.96 12.05 2.39
N LYS A 310 1.05 11.15 2.00
CA LYS A 310 0.43 11.16 0.67
C LYS A 310 -0.91 11.87 0.72
N LEU A 311 -1.13 12.78 -0.23
CA LEU A 311 -2.25 13.71 -0.22
C LEU A 311 -2.79 13.96 -1.64
N GLY A 312 -1.91 13.99 -2.63
CA GLY A 312 -2.27 13.83 -4.03
C GLY A 312 -2.41 12.37 -4.46
N SER A 313 -3.02 12.17 -5.62
CA SER A 313 -3.16 10.90 -6.33
C SER A 313 -2.03 10.71 -7.34
N VAL A 314 -1.74 9.46 -7.70
CA VAL A 314 -0.91 9.14 -8.87
C VAL A 314 -1.83 8.84 -10.05
N PHE A 315 -1.68 9.59 -11.13
CA PHE A 315 -2.38 9.39 -12.39
C PHE A 315 -1.46 8.71 -13.40
N PHE A 316 -1.92 7.67 -14.07
CA PHE A 316 -1.23 7.04 -15.20
C PHE A 316 -1.97 7.30 -16.50
N ALA A 317 -1.27 7.83 -17.49
CA ALA A 317 -1.74 7.91 -18.87
C ALA A 317 -0.78 7.16 -19.79
N ARG A 318 -1.32 6.37 -20.72
CA ARG A 318 -0.52 5.65 -21.70
C ARG A 318 0.09 6.64 -22.70
N CYS A 319 1.34 6.45 -23.11
CA CYS A 319 1.86 7.22 -24.24
C CYS A 319 1.17 6.81 -25.56
N TYR A 320 0.87 7.77 -26.43
CA TYR A 320 0.33 7.50 -27.75
C TYR A 320 1.23 6.52 -28.54
N LYS A 321 0.60 5.56 -29.22
CA LYS A 321 1.25 4.54 -30.05
C LYS A 321 1.32 5.02 -31.49
N ASN A 322 2.46 5.62 -31.87
CA ASN A 322 2.81 5.76 -33.28
C ASN A 322 3.11 4.37 -33.88
N SER A 323 2.88 4.17 -35.18
CA SER A 323 2.93 2.86 -35.88
C SER A 323 4.35 2.37 -36.24
N LEU A 324 5.38 3.08 -35.80
CA LEU A 324 6.77 2.89 -36.20
C LEU A 324 7.61 2.15 -35.14
N ASP A 325 8.71 1.53 -35.58
CA ASP A 325 9.61 0.67 -34.79
C ASP A 325 10.14 1.32 -33.50
N TYR A 326 10.45 0.48 -32.50
CA TYR A 326 11.05 0.84 -31.21
C TYR A 326 12.27 1.77 -31.31
N THR A 327 13.15 1.58 -32.31
CA THR A 327 14.37 2.37 -32.47
C THR A 327 14.06 3.78 -32.96
N SER A 328 12.97 3.95 -33.71
CA SER A 328 12.47 5.26 -34.11
C SER A 328 11.95 6.04 -32.89
N ASP A 329 12.07 7.36 -32.95
CA ASP A 329 11.45 8.28 -31.99
C ASP A 329 10.73 9.41 -32.74
N PRO A 330 9.65 9.07 -33.48
CA PRO A 330 8.94 10.02 -34.31
C PRO A 330 8.22 11.08 -33.45
N PRO A 331 7.89 12.23 -34.04
CA PRO A 331 6.92 13.14 -33.44
C PRO A 331 5.53 12.49 -33.29
N LEU A 332 4.66 13.17 -32.57
CA LEU A 332 3.21 12.94 -32.66
C LEU A 332 2.68 13.33 -34.05
N ASP A 333 1.70 12.57 -34.52
CA ASP A 333 0.85 12.88 -35.66
C ASP A 333 -0.38 13.70 -35.19
N ALA A 334 -1.31 14.01 -36.11
CA ALA A 334 -2.51 14.77 -35.77
C ALA A 334 -3.39 14.10 -34.69
N GLU A 335 -3.48 12.76 -34.72
CA GLU A 335 -4.24 11.97 -33.75
C GLU A 335 -3.56 11.94 -32.38
N GLY A 336 -2.23 11.83 -32.33
CA GLY A 336 -1.43 11.93 -31.12
C GLY A 336 -1.45 13.33 -30.48
N LEU A 337 -1.48 14.39 -31.30
CA LEU A 337 -1.68 15.77 -30.83
C LEU A 337 -3.08 15.94 -30.24
N GLN A 338 -4.11 15.40 -30.89
CA GLN A 338 -5.48 15.40 -30.36
C GLN A 338 -5.60 14.56 -29.08
N TYR A 339 -4.89 13.43 -29.00
CA TYR A 339 -4.81 12.59 -27.81
C TYR A 339 -4.21 13.35 -26.62
N ALA A 340 -3.09 14.05 -26.83
CA ALA A 340 -2.44 14.86 -25.81
C ALA A 340 -3.37 15.96 -25.26
N LYS A 341 -4.15 16.61 -26.13
CA LYS A 341 -5.18 17.59 -25.74
C LYS A 341 -6.29 16.93 -24.90
N ASN A 342 -6.81 15.78 -25.36
CA ASN A 342 -7.87 15.04 -24.68
C ASN A 342 -7.47 14.56 -23.28
N VAL A 343 -6.25 14.01 -23.12
CA VAL A 343 -5.67 13.63 -21.80
C VAL A 343 -5.61 14.84 -20.88
N THR A 344 -5.11 15.96 -21.39
CA THR A 344 -4.93 17.20 -20.62
C THR A 344 -6.25 17.72 -20.08
N GLU A 345 -7.23 18.00 -20.95
CA GLU A 345 -8.50 18.57 -20.53
C GLU A 345 -9.37 17.58 -19.74
N THR A 346 -9.26 16.26 -19.98
CA THR A 346 -9.90 15.24 -19.12
C THR A 346 -9.35 15.33 -17.69
N LEU A 347 -8.02 15.35 -17.51
CA LEU A 347 -7.42 15.36 -16.19
C LEU A 347 -7.75 16.66 -15.43
N PHE A 348 -7.65 17.82 -16.07
CA PHE A 348 -8.04 19.08 -15.42
C PHE A 348 -9.53 19.15 -15.09
N SER A 349 -10.40 18.61 -15.94
CA SER A 349 -11.84 18.50 -15.63
C SER A 349 -12.10 17.63 -14.40
N HIS A 350 -11.37 16.52 -14.28
CA HIS A 350 -11.47 15.59 -13.13
C HIS A 350 -10.96 16.24 -11.84
N LEU A 351 -9.75 16.82 -11.86
CA LEU A 351 -9.15 17.51 -10.72
C LEU A 351 -10.03 18.67 -10.23
N LYS A 352 -10.59 19.47 -11.15
CA LYS A 352 -11.52 20.55 -10.80
C LYS A 352 -12.82 20.02 -10.17
N SER A 353 -13.28 18.83 -10.55
CA SER A 353 -14.42 18.16 -9.88
C SER A 353 -14.08 17.62 -8.48
N GLN A 354 -12.79 17.33 -8.20
CA GLN A 354 -12.27 17.08 -6.85
C GLN A 354 -12.02 18.38 -6.04
N GLY A 355 -12.31 19.56 -6.59
CA GLY A 355 -12.03 20.86 -5.96
C GLY A 355 -10.58 21.35 -6.09
N LYS A 356 -9.72 20.61 -6.80
CA LYS A 356 -8.32 20.97 -7.04
C LYS A 356 -8.21 21.84 -8.30
N ASP A 357 -7.88 23.12 -8.15
CA ASP A 357 -7.56 23.99 -9.28
C ASP A 357 -6.08 24.42 -9.28
N TYR A 358 -5.29 23.76 -10.13
CA TYR A 358 -3.87 24.05 -10.30
C TYR A 358 -3.60 25.12 -11.36
N VAL A 359 -4.62 25.55 -12.13
CA VAL A 359 -4.47 26.55 -13.20
C VAL A 359 -4.63 27.94 -12.59
N LYS A 360 -3.53 28.48 -12.06
CA LYS A 360 -3.51 29.87 -11.56
C LYS A 360 -3.80 30.83 -12.70
N GLU A 361 -4.94 31.53 -12.63
CA GLU A 361 -5.26 32.59 -13.56
C GLU A 361 -4.14 33.64 -13.60
N ILE A 362 -3.75 34.07 -14.80
CA ILE A 362 -2.67 35.04 -15.00
C ILE A 362 -3.23 36.46 -14.83
N THR A 363 -3.68 36.77 -13.61
CA THR A 363 -4.36 38.03 -13.24
C THR A 363 -3.53 38.94 -12.33
N SER A 364 -2.28 38.58 -12.02
CA SER A 364 -1.38 39.40 -11.19
C SER A 364 -0.14 39.91 -11.93
N THR A 365 -0.22 41.16 -12.40
CA THR A 365 0.91 41.96 -12.92
C THR A 365 1.86 42.45 -11.82
N ARG A 366 2.04 41.66 -10.75
CA ARG A 366 2.99 41.98 -9.67
C ARG A 366 4.36 41.36 -9.98
N PRO A 367 5.46 42.12 -9.86
CA PRO A 367 6.80 41.54 -10.01
C PRO A 367 7.03 40.46 -8.94
N PRO A 368 7.81 39.40 -9.26
CA PRO A 368 8.08 38.33 -8.30
C PRO A 368 8.81 38.90 -7.07
N ALA A 369 8.26 38.66 -5.88
CA ALA A 369 8.91 39.03 -4.64
C ALA A 369 10.30 38.38 -4.54
N PRO A 370 11.33 39.09 -4.02
CA PRO A 370 12.68 38.55 -3.93
C PRO A 370 12.68 37.27 -3.10
N LYS A 371 13.30 36.20 -3.64
CA LYS A 371 13.41 34.92 -2.94
C LYS A 371 14.19 35.13 -1.64
N ARG A 372 13.52 34.93 -0.50
CA ARG A 372 14.14 34.93 0.83
C ARG A 372 15.30 33.94 0.82
N GLN A 373 16.53 34.44 1.06
CA GLN A 373 17.66 33.56 1.33
C GLN A 373 17.42 32.91 2.69
N LEU A 374 17.29 31.58 2.69
CA LEU A 374 17.20 30.75 3.88
C LEU A 374 18.59 30.64 4.52
N SER A 375 18.65 30.50 5.84
CA SER A 375 19.91 30.37 6.57
C SER A 375 20.55 28.99 6.38
N VAL A 376 21.81 28.83 6.79
CA VAL A 376 22.58 27.59 6.54
C VAL A 376 22.04 26.42 7.36
N GLU A 377 21.32 26.71 8.45
CA GLU A 377 20.67 25.79 9.37
C GLU A 377 19.35 25.21 8.81
N GLU A 378 18.65 25.92 7.92
CA GLU A 378 17.32 25.55 7.38
C GLU A 378 17.36 24.42 6.32
N ARG A 379 18.27 23.43 6.48
CA ARG A 379 18.56 22.35 5.51
C ARG A 379 17.59 21.16 5.57
N HIS A 380 16.30 21.45 5.54
CA HIS A 380 15.35 20.54 4.89
C HIS A 380 15.38 20.78 3.37
N PRO A 381 14.90 19.85 2.51
CA PRO A 381 14.75 20.13 1.09
C PRO A 381 13.87 21.37 0.92
N ALA A 382 14.45 22.46 0.41
CA ALA A 382 13.89 23.80 0.55
C ALA A 382 12.44 23.90 0.05
N ALA A 383 11.60 24.65 0.77
CA ALA A 383 10.25 24.98 0.36
C ALA A 383 10.27 25.65 -1.02
N GLY A 384 9.97 24.88 -2.06
CA GLY A 384 10.27 25.22 -3.46
C GLY A 384 10.77 24.05 -4.33
N VAL A 385 11.21 22.93 -3.73
CA VAL A 385 11.39 21.67 -4.47
C VAL A 385 10.02 21.16 -4.93
N ASP A 386 9.85 20.88 -6.23
CA ASP A 386 8.53 20.60 -6.80
C ASP A 386 7.96 19.26 -6.34
N GLY A 387 6.64 19.22 -6.16
CA GLY A 387 5.89 18.05 -5.66
C GLY A 387 5.85 17.92 -4.14
N VAL A 388 6.53 18.79 -3.38
CA VAL A 388 6.53 18.77 -1.91
C VAL A 388 5.31 19.48 -1.32
N SER A 389 4.72 20.44 -2.04
CA SER A 389 3.48 21.13 -1.67
C SER A 389 2.25 20.31 -2.06
N ASP A 390 1.34 20.10 -1.11
CA ASP A 390 0.02 19.46 -1.27
C ASP A 390 -0.71 19.97 -2.53
N ASP A 391 -0.82 21.29 -2.67
CA ASP A 391 -1.46 21.96 -3.80
C ASP A 391 -0.52 22.10 -5.02
N SER A 392 0.03 20.97 -5.49
CA SER A 392 0.75 20.94 -6.77
C SER A 392 0.58 19.63 -7.53
N ILE A 393 0.51 19.75 -8.86
CA ILE A 393 0.66 18.64 -9.80
C ILE A 393 2.01 18.72 -10.51
N VAL A 394 2.65 17.56 -10.72
CA VAL A 394 3.88 17.43 -11.53
C VAL A 394 3.69 16.32 -12.57
N VAL A 395 4.07 16.59 -13.82
CA VAL A 395 4.02 15.59 -14.90
C VAL A 395 5.38 14.92 -15.05
N TRP A 396 5.44 13.60 -15.07
CA TRP A 396 6.63 12.80 -15.34
C TRP A 396 6.51 12.10 -16.69
N THR A 397 7.58 12.12 -17.47
CA THR A 397 7.62 11.49 -18.81
C THR A 397 8.94 10.78 -19.07
N SER A 398 8.92 9.84 -20.02
CA SER A 398 10.16 9.31 -20.60
C SER A 398 10.89 10.37 -21.43
N THR A 399 12.15 10.09 -21.80
CA THR A 399 12.93 10.95 -22.69
C THR A 399 12.60 10.77 -24.19
N LYS A 400 11.66 9.88 -24.55
CA LYS A 400 11.19 9.72 -25.94
C LYS A 400 10.35 10.93 -26.39
N LYS A 401 10.59 11.41 -27.60
CA LYS A 401 9.95 12.57 -28.24
C LYS A 401 8.43 12.52 -28.13
N ARG A 402 7.80 11.39 -28.48
CA ARG A 402 6.33 11.22 -28.37
C ARG A 402 5.78 11.50 -26.97
N THR A 403 6.47 11.09 -25.90
CA THR A 403 6.05 11.39 -24.51
C THR A 403 6.32 12.84 -24.11
N ILE A 404 7.32 13.50 -24.69
CA ILE A 404 7.62 14.91 -24.44
C ILE A 404 6.55 15.78 -25.11
N GLU A 405 6.25 15.56 -26.38
CA GLU A 405 5.23 16.33 -27.12
C GLU A 405 3.81 16.13 -26.55
N THR A 406 3.53 14.97 -25.94
CA THR A 406 2.27 14.77 -25.19
C THR A 406 2.09 15.77 -24.03
N THR A 407 3.17 16.41 -23.54
CA THR A 407 3.11 17.38 -22.44
C THR A 407 2.90 18.83 -22.85
N GLN A 408 2.80 19.16 -24.14
CA GLN A 408 2.74 20.56 -24.61
C GLN A 408 1.59 21.36 -23.96
N PHE A 409 0.37 20.80 -23.91
CA PHE A 409 -0.80 21.44 -23.32
C PHE A 409 -0.73 21.56 -21.78
N PHE A 410 0.10 20.73 -21.12
CA PHE A 410 0.44 20.90 -19.70
C PHE A 410 1.45 22.03 -19.50
N ALA A 411 2.42 22.17 -20.41
CA ALA A 411 3.40 23.27 -20.38
C ALA A 411 2.72 24.64 -20.61
N GLU A 412 1.77 24.72 -21.53
CA GLU A 412 0.93 25.92 -21.77
C GLU A 412 0.18 26.36 -20.51
N LYS A 413 -0.30 25.41 -19.70
CA LYS A 413 -0.95 25.64 -18.40
C LYS A 413 0.05 25.85 -17.25
N ASN A 414 1.33 26.10 -17.55
CA ASN A 414 2.45 26.33 -16.62
C ASN A 414 2.72 25.16 -15.64
N ILE A 415 2.36 23.93 -16.00
CA ILE A 415 2.64 22.75 -15.15
C ILE A 415 4.10 22.33 -15.27
N LYS A 416 4.67 21.89 -14.15
CA LYS A 416 6.05 21.43 -14.05
C LYS A 416 6.18 20.02 -14.62
N ILE A 417 7.03 19.88 -15.64
CA ILE A 417 7.29 18.60 -16.32
C ILE A 417 8.70 18.11 -15.96
N ARG A 418 8.84 16.82 -15.65
CA ARG A 418 10.11 16.14 -15.34
C ARG A 418 10.33 14.96 -16.27
N HIS A 419 11.28 15.11 -17.18
CA HIS A 419 11.75 13.99 -17.99
C HIS A 419 12.62 13.04 -17.12
N ARG A 420 12.43 11.74 -17.29
CA ARG A 420 13.10 10.66 -16.56
C ARG A 420 13.47 9.51 -17.50
N ILE A 421 14.76 9.25 -17.67
CA ILE A 421 15.24 8.17 -18.53
C ILE A 421 14.80 6.77 -18.04
N GLN A 422 14.55 6.64 -16.73
CA GLN A 422 14.03 5.41 -16.10
C GLN A 422 12.58 5.08 -16.52
N LEU A 423 11.80 6.08 -16.99
CA LEU A 423 10.47 5.85 -17.58
C LEU A 423 10.52 5.43 -19.06
N SER A 424 11.69 5.08 -19.58
CA SER A 424 11.80 4.49 -20.92
C SER A 424 11.22 3.08 -20.93
N GLN A 425 10.36 2.81 -21.92
CA GLN A 425 9.79 1.51 -22.28
C GLN A 425 10.80 0.35 -22.18
N LYS A 426 10.31 -0.85 -21.81
CA LYS A 426 11.12 -2.08 -21.76
C LYS A 426 11.82 -2.31 -23.10
N ASN A 427 13.13 -2.46 -23.10
CA ASN A 427 13.89 -2.76 -24.31
C ASN A 427 13.50 -4.15 -24.87
N PRO A 428 13.04 -4.27 -26.14
CA PRO A 428 12.72 -5.55 -26.76
C PRO A 428 13.96 -6.26 -27.34
N GLY A 429 15.12 -5.61 -27.38
CA GLY A 429 16.35 -6.20 -27.91
C GLY A 429 16.20 -6.62 -29.37
N VAL A 430 16.52 -7.87 -29.69
CA VAL A 430 16.37 -8.43 -31.05
C VAL A 430 14.92 -8.54 -31.53
N LEU A 431 13.93 -8.38 -30.64
CA LEU A 431 12.50 -8.51 -30.97
C LEU A 431 11.84 -7.22 -31.48
N GLY A 432 12.52 -6.07 -31.45
CA GLY A 432 11.89 -4.75 -31.63
C GLY A 432 11.07 -4.58 -32.91
N THR A 433 11.50 -5.24 -33.99
CA THR A 433 10.89 -5.19 -35.33
C THR A 433 9.99 -6.40 -35.65
N LEU A 434 9.74 -7.30 -34.69
CA LEU A 434 9.07 -8.58 -34.93
C LEU A 434 7.66 -8.64 -34.32
N SER A 435 6.71 -9.22 -35.05
CA SER A 435 5.40 -9.59 -34.52
C SER A 435 5.46 -10.87 -33.65
N ASN A 436 4.48 -11.07 -32.75
CA ASN A 436 4.47 -12.24 -31.85
C ASN A 436 4.55 -13.59 -32.59
N ASP A 437 3.89 -13.69 -33.76
CA ASP A 437 3.91 -14.90 -34.58
C ASP A 437 5.29 -15.13 -35.20
N GLU A 438 5.95 -14.09 -35.73
CA GLU A 438 7.34 -14.19 -36.19
C GLU A 438 8.33 -14.52 -35.08
N ILE A 439 8.10 -14.04 -33.85
CA ILE A 439 8.95 -14.38 -32.69
C ILE A 439 8.83 -15.87 -32.38
N LYS A 440 7.61 -16.41 -32.41
CA LYS A 440 7.32 -17.83 -32.21
C LYS A 440 7.90 -18.71 -33.33
N GLU A 441 7.93 -18.23 -34.58
CA GLU A 441 8.56 -18.93 -35.70
C GLU A 441 10.10 -18.87 -35.68
N LYS A 442 10.67 -17.71 -35.37
CA LYS A 442 12.13 -17.46 -35.42
C LYS A 442 12.86 -17.95 -34.17
N PHE A 443 12.19 -17.97 -33.02
CA PHE A 443 12.76 -18.32 -31.71
C PHE A 443 11.79 -19.21 -30.88
N PRO A 444 11.38 -20.39 -31.38
CA PRO A 444 10.36 -21.22 -30.74
C PRO A 444 10.70 -21.62 -29.30
N ASP A 445 11.95 -22.03 -29.06
CA ASP A 445 12.41 -22.43 -27.72
C ASP A 445 12.44 -21.24 -26.75
N GLU A 446 12.93 -20.06 -27.17
CA GLU A 446 12.91 -18.84 -26.35
C GLU A 446 11.46 -18.42 -26.05
N TYR A 447 10.56 -18.54 -27.02
CA TYR A 447 9.14 -18.21 -26.86
C TYR A 447 8.43 -19.15 -25.88
N GLU A 448 8.71 -20.46 -25.88
CA GLU A 448 8.14 -21.38 -24.90
C GLU A 448 8.61 -21.06 -23.47
N HIS A 449 9.87 -20.65 -23.29
CA HIS A 449 10.38 -20.22 -21.99
C HIS A 449 9.80 -18.86 -21.55
N TYR A 450 9.62 -17.92 -22.49
CA TYR A 450 8.96 -16.65 -22.23
C TYR A 450 7.51 -16.84 -21.76
N ILE A 451 6.74 -17.76 -22.36
CA ILE A 451 5.36 -18.03 -21.96
C ILE A 451 5.27 -18.66 -20.55
N LYS A 452 6.31 -19.39 -20.10
CA LYS A 452 6.38 -19.97 -18.75
C LYS A 452 6.68 -18.93 -17.66
N ASP A 453 7.51 -17.93 -17.94
CA ASP A 453 7.79 -16.82 -17.02
C ASP A 453 7.99 -15.49 -17.78
N PRO A 454 6.91 -14.79 -18.14
CA PRO A 454 7.02 -13.52 -18.88
C PRO A 454 7.67 -12.39 -18.07
N TYR A 455 7.84 -12.56 -16.75
CA TYR A 455 8.34 -11.51 -15.87
C TYR A 455 9.87 -11.48 -15.82
N HIS A 456 10.49 -12.64 -15.54
CA HIS A 456 11.94 -12.77 -15.43
C HIS A 456 12.63 -13.03 -16.77
N TYR A 457 11.92 -13.61 -17.76
CA TYR A 457 12.53 -14.00 -19.03
C TYR A 457 13.11 -12.80 -19.80
N ARG A 458 14.33 -12.99 -20.31
CA ARG A 458 15.11 -11.96 -21.02
C ARG A 458 15.64 -12.52 -22.33
N PHE A 459 14.98 -12.17 -23.44
CA PHE A 459 15.46 -12.43 -24.80
C PHE A 459 16.83 -11.79 -25.07
N SER A 460 17.52 -12.29 -26.09
CA SER A 460 18.82 -11.75 -26.54
C SER A 460 18.82 -10.21 -26.69
N ARG A 461 19.70 -9.54 -25.92
CA ARG A 461 19.87 -8.07 -25.85
C ARG A 461 18.63 -7.26 -25.42
N ALA A 462 17.61 -7.91 -24.85
CA ALA A 462 16.40 -7.27 -24.31
C ALA A 462 16.51 -6.97 -22.81
N GLU A 463 15.53 -6.26 -22.27
CA GLU A 463 15.23 -6.18 -20.83
C GLU A 463 14.08 -7.14 -20.47
N SER A 464 14.10 -7.74 -19.29
CA SER A 464 12.92 -8.38 -18.67
C SER A 464 12.07 -7.36 -17.90
N TYR A 465 10.90 -7.75 -17.37
CA TYR A 465 10.15 -6.86 -16.48
C TYR A 465 10.87 -6.66 -15.14
N HIS A 466 11.65 -7.65 -14.70
CA HIS A 466 12.53 -7.52 -13.54
C HIS A 466 13.61 -6.44 -13.73
N ASP A 467 14.29 -6.40 -14.89
CA ASP A 467 15.25 -5.34 -15.20
C ASP A 467 14.60 -3.94 -15.14
N LEU A 468 13.38 -3.83 -15.67
CA LEU A 468 12.60 -2.60 -15.66
C LEU A 468 12.20 -2.18 -14.24
N ALA A 469 11.86 -3.13 -13.36
CA ALA A 469 11.57 -2.86 -11.95
C ALA A 469 12.79 -2.36 -11.17
N LEU A 470 13.97 -2.95 -11.38
CA LEU A 470 15.22 -2.45 -10.79
C LEU A 470 15.57 -1.04 -11.31
N LYS A 471 15.38 -0.79 -12.61
CA LYS A 471 15.55 0.55 -13.23
C LYS A 471 14.62 1.62 -12.63
N ILE A 472 13.47 1.21 -12.10
CA ILE A 472 12.40 2.10 -11.59
C ILE A 472 12.45 2.31 -10.06
N GLU A 473 13.20 1.52 -9.27
CA GLU A 473 13.33 1.73 -7.81
C GLU A 473 13.64 3.19 -7.40
N PRO A 474 14.55 3.93 -8.08
CA PRO A 474 14.84 5.33 -7.73
C PRO A 474 13.64 6.27 -7.94
N LEU A 475 12.75 5.97 -8.90
CA LEU A 475 11.54 6.76 -9.14
C LEU A 475 10.44 6.43 -8.14
N ILE A 476 10.35 5.18 -7.68
CA ILE A 476 9.47 4.82 -6.57
C ILE A 476 9.86 5.64 -5.33
N LEU A 477 11.14 5.76 -5.02
CA LEU A 477 11.60 6.57 -3.88
C LEU A 477 11.47 8.09 -4.10
N GLU A 478 11.59 8.60 -5.34
CA GLU A 478 11.26 10.00 -5.64
C GLU A 478 9.75 10.29 -5.44
N MET A 479 8.89 9.35 -5.85
CA MET A 479 7.43 9.39 -5.70
C MET A 479 7.02 9.29 -4.22
N GLU A 480 7.67 8.43 -3.43
CA GLU A 480 7.45 8.32 -1.99
C GLU A 480 7.85 9.59 -1.22
N ARG A 481 8.65 10.49 -1.83
CA ARG A 481 9.05 11.80 -1.29
C ARG A 481 8.17 12.98 -1.70
N MET A 482 7.24 12.80 -2.64
CA MET A 482 6.31 13.86 -3.08
C MET A 482 4.95 13.75 -2.37
N SER A 483 4.35 14.89 -2.04
CA SER A 483 3.07 14.98 -1.31
C SER A 483 1.87 15.18 -2.24
N GLY A 484 2.06 16.00 -3.29
CA GLY A 484 1.01 16.39 -4.25
C GLY A 484 0.78 15.41 -5.41
N ASP A 485 -0.06 15.81 -6.36
CA ASP A 485 -0.49 14.99 -7.50
C ASP A 485 0.66 14.72 -8.50
N ILE A 486 0.66 13.52 -9.09
CA ILE A 486 1.68 13.11 -10.07
C ILE A 486 1.00 12.47 -11.28
N LEU A 487 1.16 13.06 -12.47
CA LEU A 487 0.79 12.40 -13.73
C LEU A 487 2.03 11.73 -14.33
N ILE A 488 2.01 10.42 -14.54
CA ILE A 488 3.06 9.69 -15.26
C ILE A 488 2.54 9.31 -16.65
N ILE A 489 3.16 9.88 -17.70
CA ILE A 489 2.89 9.53 -19.09
C ILE A 489 4.05 8.67 -19.62
N ALA A 490 3.80 7.37 -19.77
CA ALA A 490 4.81 6.39 -20.12
C ALA A 490 4.24 5.25 -20.99
N ASP A 491 5.11 4.37 -21.47
CA ASP A 491 4.65 3.15 -22.15
C ASP A 491 3.99 2.17 -21.17
N GLU A 492 3.10 1.33 -21.70
CA GLU A 492 2.41 0.27 -20.99
C GLU A 492 3.35 -0.56 -20.11
N THR A 493 4.52 -0.97 -20.62
CA THR A 493 5.49 -1.79 -19.86
C THR A 493 5.96 -1.12 -18.57
N VAL A 494 6.08 0.20 -18.57
CA VAL A 494 6.49 1.03 -17.42
C VAL A 494 5.33 1.20 -16.44
N LEU A 495 4.12 1.42 -16.96
CA LEU A 495 2.91 1.57 -16.15
C LEU A 495 2.55 0.28 -15.41
N LYS A 496 2.71 -0.91 -16.04
CA LYS A 496 2.52 -2.21 -15.37
C LYS A 496 3.43 -2.36 -14.14
N VAL A 497 4.70 -1.94 -14.26
CA VAL A 497 5.70 -2.06 -13.18
C VAL A 497 5.42 -1.08 -12.04
N LEU A 498 5.09 0.18 -12.34
CA LEU A 498 4.73 1.18 -11.34
C LEU A 498 3.40 0.86 -10.62
N TYR A 499 2.40 0.37 -11.36
CA TYR A 499 1.15 -0.14 -10.80
C TYR A 499 1.39 -1.35 -9.90
N GLY A 500 2.27 -2.27 -10.33
CA GLY A 500 2.65 -3.43 -9.54
C GLY A 500 3.21 -3.07 -8.16
N TYR A 501 4.01 -2.00 -8.07
CA TYR A 501 4.41 -1.41 -6.78
C TYR A 501 3.21 -0.84 -6.01
N LEU A 502 2.48 0.10 -6.61
CA LEU A 502 1.43 0.86 -5.92
C LEU A 502 0.26 0.00 -5.43
N LEU A 503 -0.07 -1.08 -6.15
CA LEU A 503 -1.17 -2.00 -5.81
C LEU A 503 -0.66 -3.36 -5.27
N SER A 504 0.64 -3.49 -4.96
CA SER A 504 1.26 -4.71 -4.40
C SER A 504 1.00 -5.99 -5.21
N CYS A 505 0.95 -5.92 -6.54
CA CYS A 505 0.73 -7.07 -7.42
C CYS A 505 1.87 -8.11 -7.33
N SER A 506 1.58 -9.36 -7.66
CA SER A 506 2.60 -10.40 -7.86
C SER A 506 3.44 -10.11 -9.11
N CYS A 507 4.71 -10.54 -9.14
CA CYS A 507 5.50 -10.54 -10.37
C CYS A 507 4.79 -11.29 -11.51
N TYR A 508 4.02 -12.33 -11.19
CA TYR A 508 3.22 -13.08 -12.17
C TYR A 508 2.02 -12.29 -12.72
N ASP A 509 1.45 -11.34 -11.96
CA ASP A 509 0.35 -10.50 -12.44
C ASP A 509 0.84 -9.41 -13.39
N ILE A 510 2.00 -8.82 -13.07
CA ILE A 510 2.50 -7.59 -13.70
C ILE A 510 2.51 -7.64 -15.24
N PRO A 511 2.99 -8.70 -15.93
CA PRO A 511 3.01 -8.75 -17.40
C PRO A 511 1.63 -8.68 -18.05
N TYR A 512 0.59 -9.17 -17.37
CA TYR A 512 -0.76 -9.31 -17.92
C TYR A 512 -1.66 -8.08 -17.73
N LEU A 513 -1.33 -7.17 -16.81
CA LEU A 513 -2.07 -5.91 -16.58
C LEU A 513 -2.24 -5.11 -17.88
N ASN A 514 -3.48 -4.78 -18.28
CA ASN A 514 -3.78 -4.11 -19.55
C ASN A 514 -4.22 -2.63 -19.41
N PHE A 515 -3.30 -1.70 -19.75
CA PHE A 515 -3.57 -0.25 -19.82
C PHE A 515 -4.07 0.14 -21.22
N LEU A 516 -5.32 0.60 -21.30
CA LEU A 516 -5.91 1.10 -22.54
C LEU A 516 -5.33 2.49 -22.87
N SER A 517 -5.36 2.85 -24.15
CA SER A 517 -5.02 4.23 -24.56
C SER A 517 -6.10 5.23 -24.14
N GLU A 518 -7.34 4.76 -23.97
CA GLU A 518 -8.57 5.56 -23.77
C GLU A 518 -8.88 5.89 -22.30
N ASP A 519 -8.09 5.39 -21.35
CA ASP A 519 -8.24 5.64 -19.91
C ASP A 519 -7.06 6.40 -19.32
N ILE A 520 -7.34 7.27 -18.35
CA ILE A 520 -6.39 7.64 -17.29
C ILE A 520 -6.71 6.76 -16.08
N ILE A 521 -5.70 6.18 -15.43
CA ILE A 521 -5.87 5.47 -14.15
C ILE A 521 -5.54 6.43 -13.01
N GLU A 522 -6.47 6.67 -12.10
CA GLU A 522 -6.17 7.35 -10.83
C GLU A 522 -5.90 6.31 -9.75
N ILE A 523 -4.82 6.50 -8.99
CA ILE A 523 -4.47 5.72 -7.80
C ILE A 523 -4.44 6.68 -6.60
N LYS A 524 -5.36 6.46 -5.66
CA LYS A 524 -5.48 7.23 -4.41
C LYS A 524 -4.74 6.47 -3.31
N PHE A 525 -3.93 7.19 -2.55
CA PHE A 525 -3.34 6.65 -1.32
C PHE A 525 -4.34 6.85 -0.16
N ASN A 526 -4.51 5.80 0.65
CA ASN A 526 -5.22 5.89 1.92
C ASN A 526 -4.38 5.17 2.99
N ALA A 527 -4.57 5.49 4.27
CA ALA A 527 -3.79 4.96 5.39
C ALA A 527 -3.87 3.43 5.59
N TYR A 528 -4.83 2.73 4.97
CA TYR A 528 -5.00 1.28 5.07
C TYR A 528 -4.71 0.53 3.77
N SER A 529 -5.26 0.95 2.63
CA SER A 529 -5.01 0.36 1.30
C SER A 529 -5.05 1.45 0.22
N ASN A 530 -4.28 1.28 -0.86
CA ASN A 530 -4.42 2.11 -2.05
C ASN A 530 -5.64 1.66 -2.87
N THR A 531 -6.34 2.59 -3.51
CA THR A 531 -7.47 2.32 -4.42
C THR A 531 -7.18 2.83 -5.83
N ALA A 532 -7.58 2.06 -6.84
CA ALA A 532 -7.42 2.41 -8.26
C ALA A 532 -8.76 2.53 -9.00
N GLU A 533 -8.88 3.55 -9.85
CA GLU A 533 -10.08 3.90 -10.61
C GLU A 533 -9.73 4.23 -12.08
N ARG A 534 -10.61 3.91 -13.03
CA ARG A 534 -10.48 4.28 -14.46
C ARG A 534 -11.27 5.57 -14.73
N ILE A 535 -10.63 6.53 -15.39
CA ILE A 535 -11.22 7.80 -15.85
C ILE A 535 -11.18 7.79 -17.38
N PRO A 536 -12.32 7.55 -18.06
CA PRO A 536 -12.37 7.56 -19.52
C PRO A 536 -12.00 8.93 -20.09
N ILE A 537 -11.09 8.93 -21.06
CA ILE A 537 -10.63 10.13 -21.76
C ILE A 537 -11.74 10.64 -22.67
N LYS A 538 -12.11 11.91 -22.49
CA LYS A 538 -13.15 12.56 -23.28
C LYS A 538 -12.54 13.16 -24.54
N SER A 539 -13.25 13.06 -25.66
CA SER A 539 -12.91 13.77 -26.89
C SER A 539 -13.28 15.24 -26.79
N PHE A 540 -12.32 16.14 -26.97
CA PHE A 540 -12.53 17.60 -27.01
C PHE A 540 -12.30 18.13 -28.43
N PRO A 541 -13.12 19.08 -28.93
CA PRO A 541 -12.88 19.75 -30.20
C PRO A 541 -11.67 20.69 -30.11
#